data_AF-A0A3M4VJL4-F1
#
_entry.id   AF-A0A3M4VJL4-F1
#
_cell.length_a   1.000
_cell.length_b   1.000
_cell.length_c   1.000
_cell.angle_alpha   90.00
_cell.angle_beta   90.00
_cell.angle_gamma   90.00
#
_symmetry.space_group_name_H-M   'P 1'
#
loop_
_entity.id
_entity.type
_entity.pdbx_description
1 polymer ?
#
loop_
_entity_poly.entity_id
_entity_poly.type
_entity_poly.pdbx_seq_one_letter_code
_entity_poly.pdbx_strand_id
1 'polypeptide(L)' 'MFRTLPLLLVAGVLAGCASKPEVDDAEPEPQAQLLQLSCYQAGWQAETVPVIYKRGGQEVWDRYEFMPRAGDVGCL' A
#
# COMPACT_ATOMS: atom_id res chain seq x y z
N MET A 1 30.59 16.25 -32.27
CA MET A 1 30.13 15.58 -31.03
C MET A 1 28.72 16.00 -30.58
N PHE A 2 28.10 17.05 -31.16
CA PHE A 2 26.75 17.51 -30.75
C PHE A 2 25.57 16.61 -31.21
N ARG A 3 25.80 15.75 -32.22
CA ARG A 3 24.75 14.93 -32.85
C ARG A 3 24.45 13.62 -32.12
N THR A 4 25.31 13.21 -31.17
CA THR A 4 25.14 11.98 -30.38
C THR A 4 24.38 12.21 -29.08
N LEU A 5 24.37 13.44 -28.57
CA LEU A 5 23.62 13.84 -27.37
C LEU A 5 22.11 13.53 -27.45
N PRO A 6 21.37 13.87 -28.53
CA PRO A 6 19.94 13.57 -28.61
C PRO A 6 19.66 12.06 -28.66
N LEU A 7 20.54 11.28 -29.26
CA LEU A 7 20.40 9.81 -29.33
C LEU A 7 20.54 9.17 -27.95
N LEU A 8 21.46 9.66 -27.12
CA LEU A 8 21.64 9.19 -25.75
C LEU A 8 20.42 9.51 -24.86
N LEU A 9 19.83 10.70 -25.03
CA LEU A 9 18.61 11.08 -24.31
C LEU A 9 17.43 10.18 -24.68
N VAL A 10 17.22 9.93 -25.97
CA VAL A 10 16.13 9.05 -26.44
C VAL A 10 16.31 7.62 -25.92
N ALA A 11 17.54 7.09 -25.96
CA ALA A 11 17.83 5.76 -25.43
C ALA A 11 17.58 5.68 -23.90
N GLY A 12 17.96 6.71 -23.15
CA GLY A 12 17.74 6.78 -21.70
C GLY A 12 16.26 6.80 -21.31
N VAL A 13 15.44 7.57 -22.03
CA VAL A 13 13.98 7.63 -21.79
C VAL A 13 13.31 6.29 -22.09
N LEU A 14 13.68 5.63 -23.18
CA LEU A 14 13.13 4.33 -23.56
C LEU A 14 13.49 3.23 -22.54
N ALA A 15 14.73 3.23 -22.03
CA ALA A 15 15.15 2.27 -21.02
C ALA A 15 14.41 2.47 -19.69
N GLY A 16 14.16 3.71 -19.28
CA GLY A 16 13.40 4.02 -18.06
C GLY A 16 11.92 3.63 -18.13
N CYS A 17 11.29 3.69 -19.31
CA CYS A 17 9.92 3.21 -19.48
C CYS A 17 9.79 1.69 -19.59
N ALA A 18 10.84 0.98 -20.02
CA ALA A 18 10.83 -0.48 -20.16
C ALA A 18 11.26 -1.20 -18.86
N SER A 19 11.84 -0.49 -17.89
CA SER A 19 12.17 -1.07 -16.59
C SER A 19 10.89 -1.37 -15.83
N LYS A 20 10.53 -2.66 -15.77
CA LYS A 20 9.59 -3.15 -14.77
C LYS A 20 10.29 -2.97 -13.40
N PRO A 21 9.67 -2.28 -12.42
CA PRO A 21 10.21 -2.30 -11.06
C PRO A 21 10.24 -3.75 -10.61
N GLU A 22 11.41 -4.22 -10.19
CA GLU A 22 11.53 -5.46 -9.44
C GLU A 22 10.82 -5.17 -8.11
N VAL A 23 9.57 -5.62 -8.03
CA VAL A 23 8.91 -5.76 -6.75
C VAL A 23 9.69 -6.87 -6.09
N ASP A 24 10.50 -6.51 -5.11
CA ASP A 24 10.97 -7.45 -4.11
C ASP A 24 9.70 -8.12 -3.58
N ASP A 25 9.43 -9.34 -4.04
CA ASP A 25 8.37 -10.17 -3.52
C ASP A 25 8.76 -10.40 -2.07
N ALA A 26 8.32 -9.47 -1.20
CA ALA A 26 8.57 -9.54 0.22
C ALA A 26 8.22 -10.97 0.65
N GLU A 27 9.20 -11.67 1.21
CA GLU A 27 9.01 -13.04 1.68
C GLU A 27 7.68 -13.10 2.44
N PRO A 28 6.86 -14.15 2.26
CA PRO A 28 5.58 -14.24 2.94
C PRO A 28 5.85 -14.13 4.44
N GLU A 29 5.48 -12.98 5.01
CA GLU A 29 5.67 -12.68 6.43
C GLU A 29 5.15 -13.89 7.22
N PRO A 30 5.95 -14.46 8.14
CA PRO A 30 5.55 -15.57 8.97
C PRO A 30 4.12 -15.37 9.48
N GLN A 31 3.29 -16.41 9.41
CA GLN A 31 1.85 -16.32 9.73
C GLN A 31 1.57 -15.67 11.09
N ALA A 32 2.50 -15.79 12.04
CA ALA A 32 2.48 -15.13 13.34
C ALA A 32 2.63 -13.59 13.27
N GLN A 33 3.45 -13.08 12.35
CA GLN A 33 3.63 -11.64 12.10
C GLN A 33 2.40 -11.05 11.41
N LEU A 34 1.80 -11.75 10.44
CA LEU A 34 0.52 -11.36 9.83
C LEU A 34 -0.62 -11.32 10.85
N LEU A 35 -0.68 -12.30 11.77
CA LEU A 35 -1.65 -12.31 12.87
C LEU A 35 -1.42 -11.14 13.85
N GLN A 36 -0.17 -10.87 14.22
CA GLN A 36 0.14 -9.75 15.10
C GLN A 36 -0.23 -8.41 14.45
N LEU A 37 0.06 -8.26 13.15
CA LEU A 37 -0.27 -7.08 12.38
C LEU A 37 -1.80 -6.89 12.29
N SER A 38 -2.55 -7.97 12.02
CA SER A 38 -4.01 -7.91 11.94
C SER A 38 -4.63 -7.51 13.28
N CYS A 39 -4.02 -7.88 14.42
CA CYS A 39 -4.54 -7.52 15.75
C CYS A 39 -4.19 -6.13 16.20
N TYR A 40 -2.98 -5.70 15.89
CA TYR A 40 -2.63 -4.30 16.05
C TYR A 40 -3.58 -3.41 15.23
N GLN A 41 -3.83 -3.78 13.97
CA GLN A 41 -4.72 -3.06 13.08
C GLN A 41 -6.19 -3.06 13.56
N ALA A 42 -6.71 -4.21 13.98
CA ALA A 42 -8.06 -4.30 14.54
C ALA A 42 -8.24 -3.45 15.81
N GLY A 43 -7.24 -3.44 16.70
CA GLY A 43 -7.23 -2.56 17.87
C GLY A 43 -7.28 -1.08 17.48
N TRP A 44 -6.45 -0.68 16.52
CA TRP A 44 -6.42 0.69 16.01
C TRP A 44 -7.76 1.12 15.40
N GLN A 45 -8.44 0.21 14.68
CA GLN A 45 -9.77 0.45 14.13
C GLN A 45 -10.83 0.64 15.23
N ALA A 46 -10.81 -0.20 16.26
CA ALA A 46 -11.74 -0.10 17.39
C ALA A 46 -11.64 1.26 18.10
N GLU A 47 -10.44 1.82 18.19
CA GLU A 47 -10.20 3.13 18.81
C GLU A 47 -10.57 4.31 17.89
N THR A 48 -10.33 4.19 16.58
CA THR A 48 -10.43 5.33 15.65
C THR A 48 -11.76 5.45 14.93
N VAL A 49 -12.42 4.34 14.60
CA VAL A 49 -13.73 4.33 13.92
C VAL A 49 -14.78 5.18 14.67
N PRO A 50 -14.92 5.10 16.00
CA PRO A 50 -15.87 5.94 16.72
C PRO A 50 -15.57 7.44 16.59
N VAL A 51 -14.28 7.82 16.51
CA VAL A 51 -13.85 9.22 16.38
C VAL A 51 -14.14 9.74 14.97
N ILE A 52 -13.85 8.94 13.95
CA ILE A 52 -14.11 9.28 12.55
C ILE A 52 -15.61 9.49 12.34
N TYR A 53 -16.43 8.54 12.80
CA TYR A 53 -17.88 8.65 12.71
C TYR A 53 -18.40 9.89 13.44
N LYS A 54 -17.94 10.12 14.69
CA LYS A 54 -18.39 11.23 15.52
C LYS A 54 -18.03 12.61 14.95
N ARG A 55 -16.89 12.75 14.29
CA ARG A 55 -16.41 14.05 13.76
C ARG A 55 -16.77 14.28 12.31
N GLY A 56 -16.79 13.24 11.49
CA GLY A 56 -16.99 13.32 10.04
C GLY A 56 -18.42 13.02 9.58
N GLY A 57 -19.22 12.34 10.41
CA GLY A 57 -20.58 11.94 10.03
C GLY A 57 -20.61 10.93 8.88
N GLN A 58 -21.79 10.79 8.28
CA GLN A 58 -22.04 9.79 7.22
C GLN A 58 -21.21 10.02 5.95
N GLU A 59 -20.98 11.27 5.54
CA GLU A 59 -20.23 11.57 4.31
C GLU A 59 -18.75 11.13 4.39
N VAL A 60 -18.15 11.20 5.58
CA VAL A 60 -16.78 10.69 5.79
C VAL A 60 -16.81 9.17 5.95
N TRP A 61 -17.85 8.63 6.58
CA TRP A 61 -18.05 7.19 6.72
C TRP A 61 -18.19 6.47 5.38
N ASP A 62 -18.96 7.01 4.45
CA ASP A 62 -19.19 6.41 3.12
C ASP A 62 -17.90 6.32 2.28
N ARG A 63 -16.90 7.14 2.60
CA ARG A 63 -15.57 7.14 1.97
C ARG A 63 -14.52 6.40 2.80
N TYR A 64 -14.88 5.97 4.00
CA TYR A 64 -13.98 5.27 4.89
C TYR A 64 -13.86 3.82 4.41
N GLU A 65 -12.73 3.50 3.79
CA GLU A 65 -12.44 2.12 3.41
C GLU A 65 -11.97 1.34 4.64
N PHE A 66 -12.76 0.34 5.04
CA PHE A 66 -12.30 -0.67 5.97
C PHE A 66 -11.17 -1.48 5.31
N MET A 67 -10.16 -1.79 6.10
CA MET A 67 -8.83 -2.23 5.71
C MET A 67 -8.71 -3.15 4.48
N PRO A 68 -7.58 -3.07 3.74
CA PRO A 68 -7.23 -4.10 2.77
C PRO A 68 -7.23 -5.45 3.46
N ARG A 69 -7.80 -6.49 2.82
CA ARG A 69 -7.81 -7.85 3.36
C ARG A 69 -6.36 -8.31 3.59
N ALA A 70 -5.90 -8.30 4.84
CA ALA A 70 -4.62 -8.88 5.25
C ALA A 70 -4.69 -10.44 5.28
N GLY A 71 -5.31 -11.03 4.25
CA GLY A 71 -5.65 -12.46 4.21
C GLY A 71 -6.82 -12.84 5.13
N ASP A 72 -7.01 -14.15 5.31
CA ASP A 72 -8.09 -14.75 6.12
C ASP A 72 -7.76 -14.82 7.62
N VAL A 73 -6.71 -14.14 8.09
CA VAL A 73 -6.27 -14.14 9.49
C VAL A 73 -6.96 -13.06 10.30
N GLY A 74 -8.06 -13.44 10.95
CA GLY A 74 -8.72 -12.64 11.98
C GLY A 74 -7.98 -12.69 13.32
N CYS A 75 -8.27 -11.72 14.18
CA CYS A 75 -7.82 -11.76 15.57
C CYS A 75 -8.73 -12.65 16.39
N LEU A 76 -8.13 -13.69 16.96
CA LEU A 76 -8.76 -14.57 17.92
C LEU A 76 -8.86 -13.89 19.30
#